data_AF-A0A4Y2JEC0-F1
#
_entry.id   AF-A0A4Y2JEC0-F1
#
_cell.length_a   1.000
_cell.length_b   1.000
_cell.length_c   1.000
_cell.angle_alpha   90.00
_cell.angle_beta   90.00
_cell.angle_gamma   90.00
#
_symmetry.space_group_name_H-M   'P 1'
#
loop_
_entity.id
_entity.type
_entity.pdbx_description
1 polymer ?
#
loop_
_entity_poly.entity_id
_entity_poly.type
_entity_poly.pdbx_seq_one_letter_code
_entity_poly.pdbx_strand_id
1 'polypeptide(L)'
;MRHYYWLRNENRDVFIQPVDDLVKMVGEKVTAIWVKASQPVVSKRTVNGKIKDYYKKCRSVEKSIYSNDIKEKKNREKFIQNAESLNEHFDISACKCKDLDHYTCDKSRKGTKREVTFLHDQRTVPEMCIGNIDKQTSKALTKTVARKM
;
A
#
# COMPACT_ATOMS: atom_id res chain seq x y z
N MET A 1 -25.74 -18.69 6.00
CA MET A 1 -24.46 -18.55 5.26
C MET A 1 -24.62 -17.42 4.25
N ARG A 2 -23.79 -16.38 4.29
CA ARG A 2 -23.81 -15.31 3.28
C ARG A 2 -22.78 -15.66 2.21
N HIS A 3 -23.25 -16.06 1.04
CA HIS A 3 -22.41 -16.28 -0.13
C HIS A 3 -22.08 -14.92 -0.75
N TYR A 4 -20.80 -14.58 -0.78
CA TYR A 4 -20.32 -13.42 -1.54
C TYR A 4 -20.28 -13.83 -3.01
N TYR A 5 -21.22 -13.32 -3.81
CA TYR A 5 -21.16 -13.44 -5.26
C TYR A 5 -19.96 -12.64 -5.76
N TRP A 6 -18.97 -13.33 -6.33
CA TRP A 6 -17.97 -12.68 -7.17
C TRP A 6 -18.68 -12.24 -8.45
N LEU A 7 -19.10 -10.97 -8.49
CA LEU A 7 -19.53 -10.31 -9.72
C LEU A 7 -18.34 -10.34 -10.70
N ARG A 8 -18.38 -11.27 -11.67
CA ARG A 8 -17.59 -11.12 -12.89
C ARG A 8 -18.04 -9.83 -13.54
N ASN A 9 -17.11 -8.92 -13.72
CA ASN A 9 -17.34 -7.58 -14.25
C ASN A 9 -17.91 -7.68 -15.68
N GLU A 10 -19.23 -7.55 -15.82
CA GLU A 10 -19.94 -7.55 -17.11
C GLU A 10 -19.92 -6.17 -17.82
N ASN A 11 -19.20 -5.19 -17.28
CA ASN A 11 -18.99 -3.92 -17.96
C ASN A 11 -17.89 -4.05 -19.03
N ARG A 12 -18.28 -4.38 -20.27
CA ARG A 12 -17.39 -4.29 -21.44
C ARG A 12 -17.24 -2.86 -21.98
N ASP A 13 -18.09 -1.93 -21.56
CA ASP A 13 -18.06 -0.52 -21.97
C ASP A 13 -17.44 0.41 -20.91
N VAL A 14 -16.41 -0.08 -20.20
CA VAL A 14 -15.61 0.82 -19.36
C VAL A 14 -14.81 1.72 -20.29
N PHE A 15 -15.19 3.00 -20.36
CA PHE A 15 -14.33 4.07 -20.85
C PHE A 15 -12.89 3.79 -20.41
N ILE A 16 -12.03 3.42 -21.35
CA ILE A 16 -10.63 3.11 -21.07
C ILE A 16 -9.98 4.43 -20.70
N GLN A 17 -10.07 4.80 -19.42
CA GLN A 17 -9.30 5.93 -18.92
C GLN A 17 -7.83 5.65 -19.20
N PRO A 18 -7.08 6.63 -19.72
CA PRO A 18 -5.64 6.50 -19.87
C PRO A 18 -5.03 5.98 -18.58
N VAL A 19 -4.12 5.01 -18.69
CA VAL A 19 -3.48 4.38 -17.52
C VAL A 19 -2.89 5.42 -16.58
N ASP A 20 -2.38 6.53 -17.12
CA ASP A 20 -1.81 7.61 -16.33
C ASP A 20 -2.86 8.35 -15.47
N ASP A 21 -4.10 8.48 -15.93
CA ASP A 21 -5.20 9.07 -15.14
C ASP A 21 -5.61 8.13 -14.01
N LEU A 22 -5.68 6.83 -14.29
CA LEU A 22 -5.92 5.80 -13.27
C LEU A 22 -4.80 5.78 -12.22
N VAL A 23 -3.54 5.83 -12.65
CA VAL A 23 -2.38 5.91 -11.74
C VAL A 23 -2.46 7.14 -10.86
N LYS A 24 -2.84 8.30 -11.41
CA LYS A 24 -3.00 9.53 -10.64
C LYS A 24 -4.12 9.43 -9.61
N MET A 25 -5.30 8.93 -10.02
CA MET A 25 -6.46 8.75 -9.15
C MET A 25 -6.15 7.78 -8.00
N VAL A 26 -5.57 6.63 -8.31
CA VAL A 26 -5.18 5.62 -7.32
C VAL A 26 -4.08 6.18 -6.41
N GLY A 27 -3.10 6.89 -6.97
CA GLY A 27 -2.02 7.53 -6.20
C GLY A 27 -2.53 8.54 -5.19
N GLU A 28 -3.54 9.33 -5.53
CA GLU A 28 -4.17 10.27 -4.61
C GLU A 28 -4.91 9.53 -3.47
N LYS A 29 -5.69 8.49 -3.79
CA LYS A 29 -6.41 7.68 -2.78
C LYS A 29 -5.45 6.96 -1.83
N VAL A 30 -4.41 6.33 -2.37
CA VAL A 30 -3.39 5.63 -1.58
C VAL A 30 -2.63 6.62 -0.70
N THR A 31 -2.24 7.78 -1.23
CA THR A 31 -1.61 8.83 -0.42
C THR A 31 -2.50 9.29 0.72
N ALA A 32 -3.80 9.50 0.47
CA ALA A 32 -4.75 9.93 1.47
C ALA A 32 -4.88 8.93 2.64
N ILE A 33 -4.84 7.62 2.35
CA ILE A 33 -4.87 6.57 3.39
C ILE A 33 -3.65 6.67 4.31
N TRP A 34 -2.45 6.85 3.75
CA TRP A 34 -1.23 6.95 4.55
C TRP A 34 -1.17 8.25 5.37
N VAL A 35 -1.60 9.37 4.77
CA VAL A 35 -1.70 10.65 5.49
C VAL A 35 -2.72 10.56 6.62
N LYS A 36 -3.86 9.89 6.41
CA LYS A 36 -4.86 9.63 7.45
C LYS A 36 -4.29 8.80 8.60
N ALA A 37 -3.38 7.87 8.31
CA ALA A 37 -2.61 7.10 9.29
C ALA A 37 -1.44 7.90 9.91
N SER A 38 -1.38 9.22 9.70
CA SER A 38 -0.29 10.09 10.18
C SER A 38 1.10 9.63 9.73
N GLN A 39 1.18 8.93 8.60
CA GLN A 39 2.44 8.50 8.01
C GLN A 39 2.92 9.54 7.00
N PRO A 40 4.17 10.01 7.10
CA PRO A 40 4.75 10.84 6.06
C PRO A 40 4.93 10.01 4.79
N VAL A 41 4.54 10.58 3.66
CA VAL A 41 4.52 9.91 2.35
C VAL A 41 5.62 10.46 1.45
N VAL A 42 6.21 9.61 0.61
CA VAL A 42 7.13 10.03 -0.45
C VAL A 42 6.44 10.96 -1.48
N SER A 43 7.21 11.54 -2.40
CA SER A 43 6.66 12.44 -3.41
C SER A 43 5.57 11.79 -4.27
N LYS A 44 4.60 12.58 -4.75
CA LYS A 44 3.55 12.12 -5.68
C LYS A 44 4.14 11.42 -6.91
N ARG A 45 5.25 11.92 -7.44
CA ARG A 45 5.98 11.30 -8.56
C ARG A 45 6.43 9.88 -8.22
N THR A 46 6.98 9.68 -7.01
CA THR A 46 7.41 8.36 -6.53
C THR A 46 6.24 7.41 -6.32
N VAL A 47 5.14 7.88 -5.72
CA VAL A 47 3.92 7.09 -5.55
C VAL A 47 3.39 6.61 -6.89
N ASN A 48 3.20 7.54 -7.84
CA ASN A 48 2.69 7.22 -9.18
C ASN A 48 3.62 6.26 -9.93
N GLY A 49 4.94 6.45 -9.82
CA GLY A 49 5.93 5.53 -10.39
C GLY A 49 5.77 4.11 -9.85
N LYS A 50 5.68 3.96 -8.53
CA LYS A 50 5.46 2.66 -7.88
C LYS A 50 4.16 1.99 -8.33
N ILE A 51 3.05 2.74 -8.42
CA ILE A 51 1.76 2.20 -8.90
C ILE A 51 1.88 1.73 -10.34
N LYS A 52 2.51 2.54 -11.21
CA LYS A 52 2.69 2.22 -12.62
C LYS A 52 3.56 0.96 -12.80
N ASP A 53 4.59 0.79 -11.98
CA ASP A 53 5.43 -0.40 -12.01
C ASP A 53 4.69 -1.64 -11.51
N TYR A 54 3.89 -1.53 -10.45
CA TYR A 54 3.00 -2.60 -10.02
C TYR A 54 1.98 -2.98 -11.10
N TYR A 55 1.36 -1.99 -11.75
CA TYR A 55 0.44 -2.23 -12.86
C TYR A 55 1.09 -3.01 -14.00
N LYS A 56 2.31 -2.64 -14.40
CA LYS A 56 3.07 -3.38 -15.43
C LYS A 56 3.35 -4.82 -15.01
N LYS A 57 3.74 -5.03 -13.75
CA LYS A 57 3.97 -6.36 -13.20
C LYS A 57 2.70 -7.20 -13.25
N CYS A 58 1.56 -6.67 -12.81
CA CYS A 58 0.26 -7.35 -12.88
C CYS A 58 -0.12 -7.71 -14.33
N ARG A 59 0.01 -6.76 -15.27
CA ARG A 59 -0.27 -7.03 -16.70
C ARG A 59 0.64 -8.09 -17.31
N SER A 60 1.91 -8.14 -16.90
CA SER A 60 2.84 -9.18 -17.34
C SER A 60 2.39 -10.57 -16.87
N VAL A 61 1.88 -10.67 -15.64
CA VAL A 61 1.37 -11.93 -15.08
C VAL A 61 0.09 -12.34 -15.77
N GLU A 62 -0.85 -11.42 -15.97
CA GLU A 62 -2.09 -11.69 -16.72
C GLU A 62 -1.79 -12.29 -18.09
N LYS A 63 -0.87 -11.69 -18.86
CA LYS A 63 -0.48 -12.21 -20.18
C LYS A 63 0.07 -13.64 -20.10
N SER A 64 0.92 -13.92 -19.11
CA SER A 64 1.50 -15.25 -18.91
C SER A 64 0.50 -16.35 -18.55
N ILE A 65 -0.71 -15.99 -18.10
CA ILE A 65 -1.77 -16.96 -17.78
C ILE A 65 -2.42 -17.49 -19.07
N TYR A 66 -2.52 -16.66 -20.09
CA TYR A 66 -3.21 -17.00 -21.35
C TYR A 66 -2.26 -17.48 -22.44
N SER A 67 -0.95 -17.37 -22.21
CA SER A 67 0.09 -17.78 -23.16
C SER A 67 0.66 -19.15 -22.80
N ASN A 68 0.71 -20.05 -23.79
CA ASN A 68 1.39 -21.34 -23.67
C ASN A 68 2.92 -21.23 -23.86
N ASP A 69 3.46 -20.02 -23.93
CA ASP A 69 4.87 -19.78 -24.22
C ASP A 69 5.76 -20.06 -23.00
N ILE A 70 6.78 -20.90 -23.19
CA ILE A 70 7.69 -21.40 -22.13
C ILE A 70 8.38 -20.23 -21.41
N LYS A 71 8.68 -19.14 -22.14
CA LYS A 71 9.32 -17.94 -21.60
C LYS A 71 8.38 -17.18 -20.65
N GLU A 72 7.09 -17.12 -20.96
CA GLU A 72 6.10 -16.46 -20.11
C GLU A 72 5.79 -17.26 -18.84
N LYS A 73 5.79 -18.61 -18.94
CA LYS A 73 5.65 -19.49 -17.77
C LYS A 73 6.79 -19.31 -16.75
N LYS A 74 8.04 -19.19 -17.22
CA LYS A 74 9.18 -18.84 -16.35
C LYS A 74 9.06 -17.45 -15.71
N ASN A 75 8.48 -16.48 -16.41
CA ASN A 75 8.22 -15.14 -15.84
C ASN A 75 7.15 -15.18 -14.75
N ARG A 76 6.12 -16.02 -14.91
CA ARG A 76 5.10 -16.26 -13.87
C ARG A 76 5.70 -16.87 -12.61
N GLU A 77 6.51 -17.92 -12.76
CA GLU A 77 7.18 -18.57 -11.62
C GLU A 77 8.11 -17.59 -10.89
N LYS A 78 8.88 -16.78 -11.62
CA LYS A 78 9.70 -15.71 -11.02
C LYS A 78 8.86 -14.64 -10.34
N PHE A 79 7.67 -14.31 -10.86
CA PHE A 79 6.78 -13.35 -10.22
C PHE A 79 6.16 -13.91 -8.94
N ILE A 80 5.72 -15.17 -8.94
CA ILE A 80 5.19 -15.84 -7.74
C ILE A 80 6.30 -15.97 -6.70
N GLN A 81 7.48 -16.45 -7.09
CA GLN A 81 8.64 -16.49 -6.20
C GLN A 81 9.03 -15.11 -5.68
N ASN A 82 8.97 -14.06 -6.51
CA ASN A 82 9.17 -12.70 -6.04
C ASN A 82 8.03 -12.23 -5.13
N ALA A 83 6.77 -12.57 -5.38
CA ALA A 83 5.66 -12.19 -4.51
C ALA A 83 5.72 -12.92 -3.16
N GLU A 84 6.19 -14.17 -3.16
CA GLU A 84 6.43 -15.00 -1.99
C GLU A 84 7.72 -14.59 -1.25
N SER A 85 8.77 -14.17 -1.96
CA SER A 85 10.03 -13.68 -1.36
C SER A 85 9.92 -12.22 -0.93
N LEU A 86 9.08 -11.43 -1.59
CA LEU A 86 8.74 -10.07 -1.23
C LEU A 86 7.54 -10.13 -0.29
N ASN A 87 7.83 -10.37 0.98
CA ASN A 87 7.19 -9.62 2.08
C ASN A 87 7.42 -8.09 1.96
N GLU A 88 7.91 -7.60 0.83
CA GLU A 88 8.13 -6.20 0.50
C GLU A 88 6.79 -5.59 0.10
N HIS A 89 6.09 -5.12 1.13
CA HIS A 89 4.82 -4.43 1.04
C HIS A 89 4.92 -3.23 0.10
N PHE A 90 3.77 -2.83 -0.48
CA PHE A 90 3.64 -1.56 -1.20
C PHE A 90 3.88 -0.39 -0.24
N ASP A 91 5.15 -0.02 -0.05
CA ASP A 91 5.56 0.92 0.98
C ASP A 91 5.90 2.29 0.40
N ILE A 92 5.05 3.27 0.72
CA ILE A 92 5.17 4.67 0.32
C ILE A 92 5.55 5.60 1.49
N SER A 93 5.92 5.04 2.65
CA SER A 93 6.43 5.85 3.76
C SER A 93 7.68 6.64 3.35
N ALA A 94 7.75 7.90 3.74
CA ALA A 94 8.96 8.72 3.60
C ALA A 94 10.05 8.29 4.60
N CYS A 95 9.63 7.82 5.78
CA CYS A 95 10.53 7.27 6.79
C CYS A 95 10.93 5.84 6.43
N LYS A 96 12.24 5.59 6.25
CA LYS A 96 12.82 4.24 6.09
C LYS A 96 13.74 3.83 7.23
N CYS A 97 13.74 4.58 8.34
CA CYS A 97 14.57 4.25 9.50
C CYS A 97 14.11 2.94 10.13
N LYS A 98 15.07 2.05 10.42
CA LYS A 98 14.84 0.78 11.11
C LYS A 98 14.84 0.94 12.63
N ASP A 99 15.75 1.77 13.12
CA ASP A 99 15.80 2.18 14.51
C ASP A 99 14.84 3.36 14.73
N LEU A 100 13.79 3.12 15.52
CA LEU A 100 12.77 4.13 15.86
C LEU A 100 13.22 5.04 17.00
N ASP A 101 14.24 4.67 17.75
CA ASP A 101 14.84 5.51 18.79
C ASP A 101 15.87 6.48 18.19
N HIS A 102 16.57 6.04 17.13
CA HIS A 102 17.59 6.83 16.44
C HIS A 102 17.24 7.06 14.96
N TYR A 103 16.19 7.86 14.72
CA TYR A 103 15.83 8.26 13.35
C TYR A 103 16.95 9.04 12.67
N THR A 104 17.43 8.50 11.55
CA THR A 104 18.38 9.16 10.63
C THR A 104 17.72 10.08 9.60
N CYS A 105 16.38 10.04 9.47
CA CYS A 105 15.65 10.89 8.53
C CYS A 105 15.30 12.27 9.10
N ASP A 106 15.09 13.24 8.21
CA ASP A 106 14.63 14.59 8.56
C ASP A 106 13.35 14.57 9.40
N LYS A 107 13.21 15.53 10.34
CA LYS A 107 12.04 15.63 11.23
C LYS A 107 10.70 15.61 10.49
N SER A 108 10.61 16.25 9.32
CA SER A 108 9.40 16.30 8.50
C SER A 108 9.01 14.96 7.87
N ARG A 109 9.95 14.01 7.84
CA ARG A 109 9.77 12.66 7.30
C ARG A 109 9.66 11.59 8.38
N LYS A 110 9.75 11.93 9.66
CA LYS A 110 9.64 10.97 10.76
C LYS A 110 8.20 10.53 10.93
N GLY A 111 7.97 9.21 10.88
CA GLY A 111 6.72 8.63 11.35
C GLY A 111 6.66 8.71 12.88
N THR A 112 5.45 8.73 13.45
CA THR A 112 5.32 8.57 14.90
C THR A 112 5.72 7.15 15.28
N LYS A 113 6.56 6.97 16.33
CA LYS A 113 7.02 5.64 16.75
C LYS A 113 5.86 4.65 16.87
N ARG A 114 4.77 5.09 17.50
CA ARG A 114 3.54 4.31 17.69
C ARG A 114 2.94 3.79 16.39
N GLU A 115 2.77 4.65 15.38
CA GLU A 115 2.19 4.23 14.10
C GLU A 115 3.17 3.38 13.28
N VAL A 116 4.48 3.67 13.37
CA VAL A 116 5.49 2.86 12.69
C VAL A 116 5.55 1.45 13.29
N THR A 117 5.50 1.33 14.62
CA THR A 117 5.41 0.04 15.33
C THR A 117 4.12 -0.70 14.98
N PHE A 118 2.97 -0.01 15.00
CA PHE A 118 1.69 -0.59 14.60
C PHE A 118 1.73 -1.13 13.16
N LEU A 119 2.28 -0.36 12.22
CA LEU A 119 2.43 -0.82 10.84
C LEU A 119 3.41 -1.99 10.71
N HIS A 120 4.48 -2.05 11.51
CA HIS A 120 5.40 -3.19 11.50
C HIS A 120 4.73 -4.46 12.04
N ASP A 121 3.98 -4.37 13.15
CA ASP A 121 3.18 -5.47 13.71
C ASP A 121 2.18 -6.02 12.67
N GLN A 122 1.44 -5.13 12.00
CA GLN A 122 0.50 -5.54 10.94
C GLN A 122 1.18 -6.15 9.71
N ARG A 123 2.50 -5.95 9.52
CA ARG A 123 3.27 -6.39 8.35
C ARG A 123 4.08 -7.68 8.57
N THR A 124 4.31 -8.11 9.80
CA THR A 124 5.15 -9.29 10.13
C THR A 124 4.31 -10.50 10.53
N VAL A 125 4.07 -10.69 11.82
CA VAL A 125 3.15 -11.67 12.38
C VAL A 125 2.19 -10.85 13.24
N PRO A 126 0.90 -10.75 12.87
CA PRO A 126 -0.03 -9.94 13.64
C PRO A 126 -0.09 -10.46 15.08
N GLU A 127 0.28 -9.64 16.07
CA GLU A 127 0.13 -9.99 17.49
C GLU A 127 -1.35 -9.99 17.94
N MET A 128 -2.31 -9.90 16.98
CA MET A 128 -3.76 -10.01 17.18
C MET A 128 -4.34 -8.99 18.17
N CYS A 129 -3.69 -7.84 18.36
CA CYS A 129 -4.16 -6.80 19.28
C CYS A 129 -4.98 -5.71 18.56
N ILE A 130 -6.09 -6.07 17.90
CA ILE A 130 -7.12 -5.09 17.49
C ILE A 130 -8.02 -4.81 18.70
N GLY A 131 -7.43 -4.24 19.76
CA GLY A 131 -8.13 -3.94 21.01
C GLY A 131 -8.74 -2.53 21.05
N ASN A 132 -9.67 -2.31 22.01
CA ASN A 132 -10.33 -1.03 22.36
C ASN A 132 -9.39 0.19 22.57
N ILE A 133 -8.07 -0.02 22.53
CA ILE A 133 -7.00 0.98 22.58
C ILE A 133 -7.18 2.04 21.48
N ASP A 134 -7.65 1.62 20.29
CA ASP A 134 -7.78 2.51 19.12
C ASP A 134 -8.84 3.62 19.34
N LYS A 135 -9.99 3.31 19.96
CA LYS A 135 -11.09 4.29 20.11
C LYS A 135 -10.74 5.45 21.03
N GLN A 136 -10.11 5.18 22.18
CA GLN A 136 -9.71 6.24 23.11
C GLN A 136 -8.55 7.06 22.56
N THR A 137 -7.59 6.38 21.91
CA THR A 137 -6.44 7.02 21.29
C THR A 137 -6.85 7.93 20.13
N SER A 138 -7.70 7.44 19.23
CA SER A 138 -8.25 8.21 18.12
C SER A 138 -8.97 9.45 18.64
N LYS A 139 -9.79 9.34 19.70
CA LYS A 139 -10.40 10.52 20.35
C LYS A 139 -9.38 11.52 20.89
N ALA A 140 -8.29 11.07 21.49
CA ALA A 140 -7.24 11.94 22.04
C ALA A 140 -6.44 12.66 20.93
N LEU A 141 -6.12 11.95 19.84
CA LEU A 141 -5.47 12.52 18.65
C LEU A 141 -6.33 13.59 18.00
N THR A 142 -7.62 13.32 17.77
CA THR A 142 -8.56 14.29 17.19
C THR A 142 -8.62 15.57 18.04
N LYS A 143 -8.69 15.44 19.37
CA LYS A 143 -8.65 16.60 20.28
C LYS A 143 -7.34 17.38 20.20
N THR A 144 -6.21 16.69 20.01
CA THR A 144 -4.90 17.36 19.93
C THR A 144 -4.73 18.11 18.62
N VAL A 145 -5.20 17.55 17.50
CA VAL A 145 -5.22 18.23 16.20
C VAL A 145 -6.11 19.47 16.25
N ALA A 146 -7.31 19.36 16.82
CA ALA A 146 -8.25 20.48 16.96
C ALA A 146 -7.72 21.65 17.81
N ARG A 147 -6.78 21.41 18.74
CA ARG A 147 -6.15 22.46 19.55
C ARG A 147 -4.99 23.17 18.86
N LYS A 148 -4.47 22.61 17.75
CA LYS A 148 -3.35 23.17 16.98
C LYS A 148 -3.82 23.98 15.77
N MET A 149 -5.11 23.90 15.44
CA MET A 149 -5.81 24.78 14.50
C MET A 149 -6.34 25.99 15.25
#